data_AF-A0A7S0KRA9-F1
#
_entry.id   AF-A0A7S0KRA9-F1
#
_cell.length_a   1.000
_cell.length_b   1.000
_cell.length_c   1.000
_cell.angle_alpha   90.00
_cell.angle_beta   90.00
_cell.angle_gamma   90.00
#
_symmetry.space_group_name_H-M   'P 1'
#
loop_
_entity.id
_entity.type
_entity.pdbx_description
1 polymer ?
#
loop_
_entity_poly.entity_id
_entity_poly.type
_entity_poly.pdbx_seq_one_letter_code
_entity_poly.pdbx_strand_id
1 'polypeptide(L)'
;RRASDPRRDVLTRAGAWLLAASIPSGSPHSGGSDGKATWRRVYASVEDGAGFSTFVSRITAKTCGPVLVCVRTKAGDVLGGYVSLSAGESVRGDRAEFQGDAGTFVFAFGKAGKFTKSIPKGKTNNDEGGGREVAAAAADDDADASDDEADDSWTRVGVYASTGANASHVWCASGFKSDRYPNGFGFGGVASRPGSGRSALWIDGNLERGRCVAGIATFGAPMLAGCRSG
;
A
#
# COMPACT_ATOMS: atom_id res chain seq x y z
N ARG A 1 2.90 23.05 -18.50
CA ARG A 1 2.76 22.05 -17.41
C ARG A 1 2.42 22.82 -16.15
N ARG A 2 1.23 22.63 -15.59
CA ARG A 2 0.87 23.23 -14.29
C ARG A 2 1.63 22.43 -13.22
N ALA A 3 2.34 23.10 -12.32
CA ALA A 3 2.99 22.43 -11.19
C ALA A 3 1.90 21.66 -10.42
N SER A 4 2.09 20.36 -10.20
CA SER A 4 1.20 19.59 -9.34
C SER A 4 1.35 20.11 -7.92
N ASP A 5 0.22 20.30 -7.24
CA ASP A 5 0.22 20.57 -5.81
C ASP A 5 0.80 19.33 -5.10
N PRO A 6 1.94 19.43 -4.41
CA PRO A 6 2.61 18.26 -3.82
C PRO A 6 1.74 17.54 -2.77
N ARG A 7 0.71 18.21 -2.23
CA ARG A 7 -0.27 17.59 -1.33
C ARG A 7 -1.22 16.62 -2.05
N ARG A 8 -1.32 16.70 -3.38
CA ARG A 8 -2.18 15.84 -4.21
C ARG A 8 -1.47 14.59 -4.71
N ASP A 9 -0.15 14.64 -4.85
CA ASP A 9 0.62 13.53 -5.41
C ASP A 9 0.84 12.46 -4.33
N VAL A 10 0.39 11.22 -4.59
CA VAL A 10 0.58 10.11 -3.65
C VAL A 10 2.05 9.66 -3.59
N LEU A 11 2.78 9.80 -4.70
CA LEU A 11 4.17 9.41 -4.81
C LEU A 11 5.07 10.62 -4.93
N THR A 12 6.19 10.58 -4.22
CA THR A 12 7.31 11.51 -4.43
C THR A 12 8.01 11.20 -5.74
N ARG A 13 8.84 12.13 -6.24
CA ARG A 13 9.62 11.90 -7.46
C ARG A 13 10.57 10.71 -7.32
N ALA A 14 11.19 10.57 -6.15
CA ALA A 14 12.08 9.44 -5.84
C ALA A 14 11.30 8.12 -5.80
N GLY A 15 10.12 8.10 -5.17
CA GLY A 15 9.22 6.95 -5.16
C GLY A 15 8.80 6.51 -6.55
N ALA A 16 8.35 7.46 -7.38
CA ALA A 16 8.00 7.19 -8.77
C ALA A 16 9.18 6.62 -9.57
N TRP A 17 10.38 7.14 -9.38
CA TRP A 17 11.60 6.62 -10.03
C TRP A 17 11.91 5.19 -9.62
N LEU A 18 11.87 4.90 -8.31
CA LEU A 18 12.13 3.56 -7.79
C LEU A 18 11.13 2.53 -8.34
N LEU A 19 9.83 2.88 -8.36
CA LEU A 19 8.79 2.00 -8.90
C LEU A 19 8.95 1.80 -10.41
N ALA A 20 9.28 2.86 -11.16
CA ALA A 20 9.52 2.74 -12.60
C ALA A 20 10.72 1.82 -12.90
N ALA A 21 11.80 1.93 -12.13
CA ALA A 21 12.96 1.04 -12.25
C ALA A 21 12.66 -0.42 -11.87
N SER A 22 11.59 -0.66 -11.11
CA SER A 22 11.17 -1.99 -10.69
C SER A 22 10.23 -2.68 -11.68
N ILE A 23 9.78 -1.98 -12.74
CA ILE A 23 8.94 -2.58 -13.78
C ILE A 23 9.80 -3.53 -14.64
N PRO A 24 9.36 -4.78 -14.88
CA PRO A 24 10.09 -5.73 -15.71
C PRO A 24 10.34 -5.19 -17.13
N SER A 25 11.59 -5.32 -17.60
CA SER A 25 12.06 -4.83 -18.90
C SER A 25 11.46 -5.55 -20.12
N GLY A 26 10.64 -6.58 -19.92
CA GLY A 26 9.89 -7.29 -20.96
C GLY A 26 8.38 -7.08 -20.90
N SER A 27 7.87 -6.21 -20.02
CA SER A 27 6.47 -5.79 -20.09
C SER A 27 6.22 -5.18 -21.46
N PRO A 28 5.05 -5.37 -22.12
CA PRO A 28 4.75 -4.74 -23.41
C PRO A 28 4.85 -3.19 -23.40
N HIS A 29 5.07 -2.59 -22.24
CA HIS A 29 5.26 -1.16 -21.99
C HIS A 29 6.69 -0.78 -21.60
N SER A 30 7.66 -1.72 -21.60
CA SER A 30 9.07 -1.44 -21.31
C SER A 30 9.83 -0.78 -22.46
N GLY A 31 9.18 -0.59 -23.60
CA GLY A 31 9.73 0.09 -24.77
C GLY A 31 9.78 -0.83 -25.99
N GLY A 32 8.69 -0.85 -26.76
CA GLY A 32 8.83 -1.02 -28.21
C GLY A 32 9.61 0.17 -28.78
N SER A 33 10.17 -0.02 -29.98
CA SER A 33 11.15 0.86 -30.65
C SER A 33 10.84 2.37 -30.77
N ASP A 34 9.70 2.88 -30.29
CA ASP A 34 9.21 4.24 -30.59
C ASP A 34 8.69 5.08 -29.40
N GLY A 35 9.01 4.78 -28.14
CA GLY A 35 8.67 5.76 -27.10
C GLY A 35 8.86 5.31 -25.66
N LYS A 36 9.44 6.21 -24.86
CA LYS A 36 9.46 6.09 -23.39
C LYS A 36 8.01 5.97 -22.90
N ALA A 37 7.64 4.83 -22.32
CA ALA A 37 6.31 4.68 -21.73
C ALA A 37 6.10 5.74 -20.65
N THR A 38 5.04 6.53 -20.80
CA THR A 38 4.67 7.57 -19.84
C THR A 38 3.51 7.08 -19.00
N TRP A 39 3.62 7.29 -17.69
CA TRP A 39 2.58 6.95 -16.75
C TRP A 39 1.44 7.96 -16.87
N ARG A 40 0.21 7.46 -16.85
CA ARG A 40 -1.00 8.28 -16.90
C ARG A 40 -1.88 7.98 -15.70
N ARG A 41 -2.29 9.02 -14.99
CA ARG A 41 -3.31 8.89 -13.93
C ARG A 41 -4.64 8.49 -14.55
N VAL A 42 -5.20 7.39 -14.10
CA VAL A 42 -6.52 6.88 -14.55
C VAL A 42 -7.62 7.10 -13.52
N TYR A 43 -7.24 7.24 -12.24
CA TYR A 43 -8.14 7.43 -11.11
C TYR A 43 -7.39 8.12 -9.96
N ALA A 44 -8.07 8.99 -9.22
CA ALA A 44 -7.69 9.43 -7.88
C ALA A 44 -8.94 9.66 -7.03
N SER A 45 -9.02 9.08 -5.83
CA SER A 45 -10.23 9.16 -4.98
C SER A 45 -10.63 10.59 -4.63
N VAL A 46 -9.67 11.50 -4.52
CA VAL A 46 -9.88 12.92 -4.22
C VAL A 46 -10.48 13.71 -5.40
N GLU A 47 -10.28 13.28 -6.65
CA GLU A 47 -10.77 14.00 -7.85
C GLU A 47 -11.91 13.26 -8.55
N ASP A 48 -11.87 11.92 -8.56
CA ASP A 48 -12.83 11.06 -9.25
C ASP A 48 -13.89 10.48 -8.29
N GLY A 49 -13.80 10.78 -6.99
CA GLY A 49 -14.69 10.28 -5.93
C GLY A 49 -14.23 8.95 -5.34
N ALA A 50 -14.58 8.71 -4.07
CA ALA A 50 -14.15 7.55 -3.28
C ALA A 50 -14.91 6.24 -3.57
N GLY A 51 -15.66 6.17 -4.67
CA GLY A 51 -16.42 4.97 -5.02
C GLY A 51 -15.54 3.86 -5.60
N PHE A 52 -15.56 2.67 -4.99
CA PHE A 52 -14.84 1.52 -5.53
C PHE A 52 -15.31 1.12 -6.93
N SER A 53 -16.61 1.20 -7.20
CA SER A 53 -17.15 0.96 -8.55
C SER A 53 -16.58 1.93 -9.59
N THR A 54 -16.37 3.20 -9.22
CA THR A 54 -15.69 4.19 -10.06
C THR A 54 -14.25 3.81 -10.29
N PHE A 55 -13.50 3.46 -9.24
CA PHE A 55 -12.13 2.96 -9.36
C PHE A 55 -12.03 1.77 -10.32
N VAL A 56 -12.84 0.74 -10.09
CA VAL A 56 -12.89 -0.48 -10.93
C VAL A 56 -13.20 -0.09 -12.38
N SER A 57 -14.24 0.70 -12.63
CA SER A 57 -14.61 1.15 -13.98
C SER A 57 -13.45 1.86 -14.71
N ARG A 58 -12.66 2.67 -14.00
CA ARG A 58 -11.50 3.37 -14.57
C ARG A 58 -10.36 2.42 -14.95
N ILE A 59 -10.08 1.41 -14.13
CA ILE A 59 -8.97 0.46 -14.37
C ILE A 59 -9.35 -0.73 -15.26
N THR A 60 -10.64 -0.99 -15.48
CA THR A 60 -11.12 -2.09 -16.35
C THR A 60 -11.54 -1.61 -17.74
N ALA A 61 -12.42 -0.61 -17.83
CA ALA A 61 -13.07 -0.25 -19.10
C ALA A 61 -12.27 0.74 -19.96
N LYS A 62 -11.35 1.50 -19.35
CA LYS A 62 -10.64 2.62 -20.00
C LYS A 62 -9.11 2.49 -19.97
N THR A 63 -8.62 1.35 -19.47
CA THR A 63 -7.20 1.12 -19.25
C THR A 63 -6.85 -0.27 -19.76
N CYS A 64 -6.21 -0.34 -20.92
CA CYS A 64 -5.57 -1.55 -21.41
C CYS A 64 -4.11 -1.53 -20.97
N GLY A 65 -3.65 -2.63 -20.37
CA GLY A 65 -2.30 -2.80 -19.88
C GLY A 65 -2.17 -2.73 -18.36
N PRO A 66 -0.91 -2.67 -17.88
CA PRO A 66 -0.59 -2.79 -16.47
C PRO A 66 -1.06 -1.56 -15.68
N VAL A 67 -1.29 -1.77 -14.38
CA VAL A 67 -1.83 -0.74 -13.49
C VAL A 67 -0.98 -0.66 -12.24
N LEU A 68 -0.49 0.54 -11.89
CA LEU A 68 0.03 0.79 -10.55
C LEU A 68 -1.08 1.37 -9.68
N VAL A 69 -1.32 0.70 -8.55
CA VAL A 69 -2.22 1.18 -7.50
C VAL A 69 -1.39 1.74 -6.37
N CYS A 70 -1.67 2.98 -5.97
CA CYS A 70 -1.02 3.65 -4.84
C CYS A 70 -2.07 4.08 -3.82
N VAL A 71 -1.82 3.78 -2.55
CA VAL A 71 -2.68 4.15 -1.43
C VAL A 71 -1.85 4.89 -0.40
N ARG A 72 -2.25 6.12 -0.10
CA ARG A 72 -1.74 6.87 1.06
C ARG A 72 -2.61 6.52 2.27
N THR A 73 -1.98 5.99 3.32
CA THR A 73 -2.66 5.71 4.59
C THR A 73 -2.84 7.00 5.40
N LYS A 74 -3.72 6.96 6.41
CA LYS A 74 -3.89 8.08 7.36
C LYS A 74 -2.61 8.37 8.17
N ALA A 75 -1.71 7.39 8.29
CA ALA A 75 -0.42 7.56 8.97
C ALA A 75 0.66 8.19 8.07
N GLY A 76 0.34 8.48 6.80
CA GLY A 76 1.28 9.05 5.83
C GLY A 76 2.08 8.03 5.03
N ASP A 77 2.03 6.74 5.39
CA ASP A 77 2.68 5.67 4.62
C ASP A 77 2.00 5.49 3.26
N VAL A 78 2.78 5.14 2.24
CA VAL A 78 2.31 4.88 0.88
C VAL A 78 2.55 3.41 0.53
N LEU A 79 1.45 2.71 0.27
CA LEU A 79 1.42 1.28 0.02
C LEU A 79 0.77 1.01 -1.33
N GLY A 80 1.08 -0.12 -1.96
CA GLY A 80 0.46 -0.43 -3.22
C GLY A 80 1.03 -1.64 -3.92
N GLY A 81 0.74 -1.72 -5.21
CA GLY A 81 1.33 -2.72 -6.08
C GLY A 81 1.12 -2.40 -7.54
N TYR A 82 1.97 -3.04 -8.34
CA TYR A 82 1.93 -3.02 -9.79
C TYR A 82 1.31 -4.32 -10.29
N VAL A 83 0.25 -4.21 -11.06
CA VAL A 83 -0.42 -5.33 -11.73
C VAL A 83 0.21 -5.48 -13.10
N SER A 84 1.01 -6.53 -13.29
CA SER A 84 1.53 -6.89 -14.61
C SER A 84 0.46 -7.64 -15.38
N LEU A 85 0.24 -7.26 -16.63
CA LEU A 85 -0.76 -7.84 -17.53
C LEU A 85 -0.18 -7.92 -18.95
N SER A 86 -0.68 -8.87 -19.74
CA SER A 86 -0.28 -9.00 -21.13
C SER A 86 -0.81 -7.85 -21.99
N ALA A 87 -0.26 -7.70 -23.20
CA ALA A 87 -0.69 -6.65 -24.12
C ALA A 87 -2.19 -6.81 -24.45
N GLY A 88 -2.95 -5.72 -24.30
CA GLY A 88 -4.40 -5.70 -24.58
C GLY A 88 -5.27 -6.25 -23.45
N GLU A 89 -4.70 -6.77 -22.35
CA GLU A 89 -5.46 -7.19 -21.18
C GLU A 89 -5.74 -6.01 -20.24
N SER A 90 -6.82 -6.11 -19.48
CA SER A 90 -7.18 -5.17 -18.42
C SER A 90 -7.48 -5.93 -17.15
N VAL A 91 -7.38 -5.24 -16.01
CA VAL A 91 -7.93 -5.75 -14.75
C VAL A 91 -9.41 -6.07 -14.95
N ARG A 92 -9.89 -7.15 -14.33
CA ARG A 92 -11.29 -7.58 -14.37
C ARG A 92 -11.83 -7.61 -12.96
N GLY A 93 -12.91 -6.86 -12.74
CA GLY A 93 -13.59 -6.75 -11.44
C GLY A 93 -14.89 -7.55 -11.35
N ASP A 94 -15.29 -8.18 -12.45
CA ASP A 94 -16.55 -8.89 -12.65
C ASP A 94 -16.46 -10.39 -12.34
N ARG A 95 -15.30 -10.86 -11.90
CA ARG A 95 -15.00 -12.29 -11.69
C ARG A 95 -14.20 -12.52 -10.42
N ALA A 96 -14.49 -13.64 -9.77
CA ALA A 96 -13.87 -14.08 -8.53
C ALA A 96 -12.61 -14.93 -8.81
N GLU A 97 -11.59 -14.33 -9.41
CA GLU A 97 -10.34 -15.02 -9.74
C GLU A 97 -9.09 -14.16 -9.57
N PHE A 98 -7.95 -14.85 -9.47
CA PHE A 98 -6.65 -14.21 -9.52
C PHE A 98 -6.26 -13.90 -10.96
N GLN A 99 -5.53 -12.81 -11.13
CA GLN A 99 -5.06 -12.27 -12.39
C GLN A 99 -3.69 -11.63 -12.21
N GLY A 100 -3.04 -11.36 -13.33
CA GLY A 100 -1.66 -10.89 -13.40
C GLY A 100 -0.65 -12.02 -13.47
N ASP A 101 0.61 -11.64 -13.65
CA ASP A 101 1.72 -12.57 -13.84
C ASP A 101 2.88 -12.30 -12.86
N ALA A 102 3.98 -13.04 -13.01
CA ALA A 102 5.17 -12.94 -12.18
C ALA A 102 5.86 -11.56 -12.18
N GLY A 103 5.53 -10.68 -13.13
CA GLY A 103 5.94 -9.29 -13.15
C GLY A 103 5.19 -8.39 -12.16
N THR A 104 4.14 -8.92 -11.52
CA THR A 104 3.40 -8.22 -10.45
C THR A 104 4.29 -8.09 -9.21
N PHE A 105 4.26 -6.92 -8.57
CA PHE A 105 4.95 -6.67 -7.31
C PHE A 105 4.11 -5.81 -6.38
N VAL A 106 4.40 -5.88 -5.08
CA VAL A 106 3.85 -4.96 -4.06
C VAL A 106 4.95 -4.04 -3.54
N PHE A 107 4.58 -2.88 -3.03
CA PHE A 107 5.54 -1.94 -2.46
C PHE A 107 5.00 -1.27 -1.20
N ALA A 108 5.93 -0.76 -0.39
CA ALA A 108 5.63 0.03 0.78
C ALA A 108 6.71 1.08 1.02
N PHE A 109 6.27 2.31 1.21
CA PHE A 109 7.09 3.45 1.58
C PHE A 109 6.51 4.07 2.85
N GLY A 110 7.36 4.39 3.81
CA GLY A 110 6.86 4.90 5.08
C GLY A 110 7.96 5.36 6.02
N LYS A 111 7.56 5.90 7.16
CA LYS A 111 8.49 6.25 8.23
C LYS A 111 8.69 5.04 9.14
N ALA A 112 9.92 4.77 9.53
CA ALA A 112 10.21 3.81 10.59
C ALA A 112 9.50 4.30 11.85
N GLY A 113 8.57 3.51 12.38
CA GLY A 113 7.98 3.80 13.68
C GLY A 113 9.09 3.91 14.73
N LYS A 114 9.03 4.92 15.59
CA LYS A 114 9.87 4.96 16.79
C LYS A 114 9.59 3.66 17.56
N PHE A 115 10.55 2.73 17.60
CA PHE A 115 10.48 1.54 18.44
C PHE A 115 10.55 2.01 19.90
N THR A 116 9.43 2.45 20.47
CA THR A 116 9.35 2.60 21.92
C THR A 116 9.24 1.21 22.48
N LYS A 117 10.38 0.70 22.97
CA LYS A 117 10.43 -0.53 23.75
C LYS A 117 9.57 -0.28 24.99
N SER A 118 8.30 -0.65 24.97
CA SER A 118 7.49 -0.71 26.17
C SER A 118 8.05 -1.86 27.00
N ILE A 119 9.03 -1.52 27.84
CA ILE A 119 9.44 -2.38 28.94
C ILE A 119 8.17 -2.55 29.79
N PRO A 120 7.69 -3.78 30.03
CA PRO A 120 6.56 -3.98 30.92
C PRO A 120 6.97 -3.44 32.29
N LYS A 121 6.24 -2.44 32.80
CA LYS A 121 6.38 -2.02 34.21
C LYS A 121 6.04 -3.23 35.06
N GLY A 122 7.08 -3.91 35.54
CA GLY A 122 6.95 -4.91 36.59
C GLY A 122 6.25 -4.28 37.78
N LYS A 123 5.27 -4.99 38.35
CA LYS A 123 4.67 -4.63 39.64
C LYS A 123 5.79 -4.63 40.68
N THR A 124 6.25 -3.45 41.08
CA THR A 124 7.01 -3.27 42.32
C THR A 124 5.99 -3.00 43.42
N ASN A 125 5.90 -3.95 44.36
CA ASN A 125 5.15 -3.78 45.59
C ASN A 125 5.75 -2.61 46.38
N ASN A 126 4.88 -1.76 46.92
CA ASN A 126 5.24 -0.73 47.87
C ASN A 126 5.74 -1.39 49.16
N ASP A 127 6.89 -0.93 49.64
CA ASP A 127 7.18 -0.80 51.07
C ASP A 127 8.20 0.33 51.27
N GLU A 128 8.10 0.93 52.44
CA GLU A 128 8.36 2.32 52.81
C GLU A 128 9.83 2.77 52.84
N GLY A 129 10.05 4.09 52.71
CA GLY A 129 11.34 4.72 53.05
C GLY A 129 11.53 6.08 52.40
N GLY A 130 11.40 7.15 53.18
CA GLY A 130 11.33 8.54 52.70
C GLY A 130 12.64 9.14 52.17
N GLY A 131 12.51 10.29 51.52
CA GLY A 131 13.67 11.13 51.22
C GLY A 131 13.53 12.04 50.00
N ARG A 132 13.12 13.28 50.28
CA ARG A 132 13.58 14.52 49.65
C ARG A 132 13.05 14.89 48.24
N GLU A 133 12.26 15.95 48.29
CA GLU A 133 11.82 16.87 47.24
C GLU A 133 12.94 17.29 46.26
N VAL A 134 12.67 17.12 44.97
CA VAL A 134 13.30 17.85 43.87
C VAL A 134 12.23 18.16 42.82
N ALA A 135 12.13 19.44 42.49
CA ALA A 135 11.08 20.08 41.73
C ALA A 135 10.82 19.43 40.36
N ALA A 136 9.53 19.19 40.07
CA ALA A 136 9.05 18.86 38.73
C ALA A 136 9.13 20.12 37.86
N ALA A 137 10.07 20.16 36.91
CA ALA A 137 9.97 21.04 35.76
C ALA A 137 8.91 20.47 34.82
N ALA A 138 7.78 21.18 34.70
CA ALA A 138 6.84 20.99 33.62
C ALA A 138 7.56 21.36 32.31
N ALA A 139 7.76 20.38 31.43
CA ALA A 139 8.08 20.65 30.04
C ALA A 139 6.76 20.67 29.29
N ASP A 140 6.31 21.90 29.01
CA ASP A 140 5.30 22.21 28.00
C ASP A 140 5.88 21.85 26.63
N ASP A 141 5.60 20.64 26.14
CA ASP A 141 5.89 20.27 24.75
C ASP A 141 4.68 20.66 23.87
N ASP A 142 4.54 21.97 23.65
CA ASP A 142 3.83 22.52 22.50
C ASP A 142 4.58 22.12 21.23
N ALA A 143 4.25 20.94 20.70
CA ALA A 143 4.72 20.50 19.39
C ALA A 143 3.96 21.30 18.32
N ASP A 144 4.57 22.43 17.98
CA ASP A 144 4.33 23.26 16.81
C ASP A 144 4.05 22.39 15.56
N ALA A 145 2.82 22.47 15.07
CA ALA A 145 2.39 21.91 13.80
C ALA A 145 2.88 22.83 12.68
N SER A 146 4.19 22.85 12.44
CA SER A 146 4.80 23.62 11.37
C SER A 146 4.94 22.79 10.09
N ASP A 147 4.12 23.14 9.10
CA ASP A 147 4.33 23.00 7.65
C ASP A 147 4.80 21.64 7.09
N ASP A 148 3.80 20.77 6.84
CA ASP A 148 3.89 19.58 6.00
C ASP A 148 4.16 19.94 4.51
N GLU A 149 5.38 20.33 4.20
CA GLU A 149 5.95 20.02 2.88
C GLU A 149 5.93 18.50 2.71
N ALA A 150 5.70 18.01 1.49
CA ALA A 150 5.67 16.58 1.19
C ALA A 150 7.06 15.96 1.49
N ASP A 151 7.26 15.58 2.74
CA ASP A 151 8.54 15.18 3.30
C ASP A 151 8.97 13.86 2.67
N ASP A 152 9.98 13.94 1.81
CA ASP A 152 10.66 12.83 1.14
C ASP A 152 11.37 11.87 2.14
N SER A 153 11.22 12.03 3.46
CA SER A 153 11.88 11.23 4.51
C SER A 153 11.33 9.81 4.73
N TRP A 154 10.95 9.09 3.67
CA TRP A 154 10.68 7.66 3.81
C TRP A 154 11.94 6.92 4.26
N THR A 155 11.96 6.50 5.52
CA THR A 155 13.06 5.74 6.13
C THR A 155 12.87 4.23 5.97
N ARG A 156 11.68 3.80 5.53
CA ARG A 156 11.39 2.41 5.18
C ARG A 156 10.83 2.35 3.78
N VAL A 157 11.59 1.72 2.88
CA VAL A 157 11.27 1.59 1.47
C VAL A 157 11.46 0.14 1.06
N GLY A 158 10.48 -0.44 0.38
CA GLY A 158 10.59 -1.80 -0.14
C GLY A 158 9.68 -2.05 -1.33
N VAL A 159 10.23 -2.75 -2.32
CA VAL A 159 9.51 -3.30 -3.48
C VAL A 159 9.72 -4.82 -3.45
N TYR A 160 8.64 -5.57 -3.54
CA TYR A 160 8.63 -7.01 -3.31
C TYR A 160 7.99 -7.71 -4.52
N ALA A 161 8.84 -8.32 -5.33
CA ALA A 161 8.44 -9.06 -6.51
C ALA A 161 7.71 -10.36 -6.14
N SER A 162 6.99 -10.92 -7.11
CA SER A 162 6.46 -12.29 -7.01
C SER A 162 7.58 -13.28 -6.69
N THR A 163 7.38 -14.13 -5.69
CA THR A 163 8.34 -15.18 -5.30
C THR A 163 8.33 -16.39 -6.23
N GLY A 164 7.28 -16.52 -7.06
CA GLY A 164 7.03 -17.71 -7.88
C GLY A 164 6.40 -18.88 -7.12
N ALA A 165 6.10 -18.74 -5.82
CA ALA A 165 5.51 -19.82 -5.03
C ALA A 165 4.06 -20.18 -5.45
N ASN A 166 3.34 -19.26 -6.10
CA ASN A 166 1.98 -19.46 -6.62
C ASN A 166 1.64 -18.38 -7.68
N ALA A 167 0.48 -18.53 -8.31
CA ALA A 167 -0.09 -17.59 -9.27
C ALA A 167 -1.19 -16.68 -8.67
N SER A 168 -1.19 -16.50 -7.35
CA SER A 168 -2.23 -15.73 -6.64
C SER A 168 -1.86 -14.25 -6.52
N HIS A 169 -1.62 -13.59 -7.65
CA HIS A 169 -1.01 -12.25 -7.72
C HIS A 169 -1.96 -11.12 -7.31
N VAL A 170 -3.06 -10.95 -8.04
CA VAL A 170 -4.01 -9.85 -7.83
C VAL A 170 -5.43 -10.35 -7.99
N TRP A 171 -6.36 -9.83 -7.22
CA TRP A 171 -7.79 -10.02 -7.44
C TRP A 171 -8.53 -8.70 -7.27
N CYS A 172 -9.61 -8.54 -8.03
CA CYS A 172 -10.48 -7.38 -7.99
C CYS A 172 -11.91 -7.89 -8.00
N ALA A 173 -12.68 -7.59 -6.95
CA ALA A 173 -14.02 -8.12 -6.78
C ALA A 173 -14.99 -6.97 -6.52
N SER A 174 -15.72 -6.55 -7.54
CA SER A 174 -16.72 -5.47 -7.45
C SER A 174 -18.12 -6.03 -7.25
N GLY A 175 -18.75 -5.69 -6.13
CA GLY A 175 -20.11 -6.13 -5.79
C GLY A 175 -20.19 -7.54 -5.20
N PHE A 176 -19.05 -8.18 -4.91
CA PHE A 176 -19.00 -9.51 -4.33
C PHE A 176 -19.24 -9.47 -2.81
N LYS A 177 -19.95 -10.48 -2.29
CA LYS A 177 -20.22 -10.64 -0.84
C LYS A 177 -19.56 -11.89 -0.24
N SER A 178 -18.71 -12.57 -1.00
CA SER A 178 -18.10 -13.82 -0.57
C SER A 178 -16.94 -13.58 0.40
N ASP A 179 -16.76 -14.48 1.37
CA ASP A 179 -15.58 -14.45 2.26
C ASP A 179 -14.25 -14.66 1.51
N ARG A 180 -14.33 -15.29 0.33
CA ARG A 180 -13.18 -15.61 -0.52
C ARG A 180 -12.71 -14.44 -1.37
N TYR A 181 -13.66 -13.70 -1.91
CA TYR A 181 -13.40 -12.48 -2.65
C TYR A 181 -14.33 -11.43 -2.06
N PRO A 182 -13.93 -10.82 -0.93
CA PRO A 182 -14.71 -9.74 -0.36
C PRO A 182 -14.67 -8.55 -1.31
N ASN A 183 -15.73 -7.74 -1.33
CA ASN A 183 -15.75 -6.54 -2.17
C ASN A 183 -14.50 -5.69 -1.95
N GLY A 184 -13.71 -5.46 -2.99
CA GLY A 184 -12.44 -4.75 -2.89
C GLY A 184 -11.36 -5.23 -3.85
N PHE A 185 -10.14 -4.80 -3.58
CA PHE A 185 -8.95 -5.05 -4.41
C PHE A 185 -7.81 -5.58 -3.55
N GLY A 186 -7.20 -6.69 -3.96
CA GLY A 186 -6.17 -7.35 -3.16
C GLY A 186 -4.98 -7.84 -3.97
N PHE A 187 -3.82 -7.80 -3.31
CA PHE A 187 -2.57 -8.36 -3.79
C PHE A 187 -2.16 -9.54 -2.93
N GLY A 188 -1.87 -10.67 -3.58
CA GLY A 188 -1.19 -11.80 -2.96
C GLY A 188 -2.10 -12.65 -2.09
N GLY A 189 -1.65 -13.88 -1.87
CA GLY A 189 -2.17 -14.77 -0.85
C GLY A 189 -3.40 -15.58 -1.25
N VAL A 190 -4.05 -16.18 -0.28
CA VAL A 190 -5.17 -17.10 -0.51
C VAL A 190 -6.47 -16.34 -0.39
N ALA A 191 -7.28 -16.40 -1.46
CA ALA A 191 -8.60 -15.81 -1.49
C ALA A 191 -9.45 -16.28 -0.28
N SER A 192 -9.34 -17.53 0.20
CA SER A 192 -10.06 -17.94 1.43
C SER A 192 -9.43 -19.10 2.21
N ARG A 193 -9.41 -18.93 3.54
CA ARG A 193 -10.15 -19.80 4.48
C ARG A 193 -11.30 -18.95 5.10
N PRO A 194 -12.41 -19.54 5.55
CA PRO A 194 -13.52 -18.81 6.19
C PRO A 194 -13.00 -17.94 7.34
N GLY A 195 -13.34 -16.65 7.35
CA GLY A 195 -12.91 -15.68 8.37
C GLY A 195 -11.45 -15.21 8.29
N SER A 196 -10.64 -15.66 7.31
CA SER A 196 -9.18 -15.39 7.32
C SER A 196 -8.52 -15.33 5.93
N GLY A 197 -9.20 -14.84 4.88
CA GLY A 197 -8.51 -14.50 3.63
C GLY A 197 -7.26 -13.66 3.97
N ARG A 198 -6.07 -14.09 3.55
CA ARG A 198 -4.79 -13.46 3.92
C ARG A 198 -4.15 -12.94 2.65
N SER A 199 -4.33 -11.65 2.38
CA SER A 199 -3.65 -10.95 1.29
C SER A 199 -2.53 -10.08 1.81
N ALA A 200 -1.47 -9.92 0.99
CA ALA A 200 -0.33 -9.09 1.33
C ALA A 200 -0.75 -7.64 1.49
N LEU A 201 -1.64 -7.18 0.61
CA LEU A 201 -2.35 -5.91 0.69
C LEU A 201 -3.81 -6.14 0.27
N TRP A 202 -4.75 -5.54 0.98
CA TRP A 202 -6.16 -5.50 0.61
C TRP A 202 -6.74 -4.14 0.92
N ILE A 203 -7.61 -3.66 0.04
CA ILE A 203 -8.38 -2.42 0.17
C ILE A 203 -9.85 -2.79 -0.02
N ASP A 204 -10.71 -2.33 0.87
CA ASP A 204 -12.14 -2.65 0.84
C ASP A 204 -12.89 -1.92 -0.28
N GLY A 205 -14.10 -2.39 -0.56
CA GLY A 205 -14.98 -1.83 -1.58
C GLY A 205 -15.55 -0.44 -1.28
N ASN A 206 -15.12 0.20 -0.20
CA ASN A 206 -15.41 1.60 0.10
C ASN A 206 -14.16 2.48 0.01
N LEU A 207 -12.98 1.89 -0.24
CA LEU A 207 -11.69 2.57 -0.25
C LEU A 207 -11.35 3.26 1.09
N GLU A 208 -11.95 2.81 2.19
CA GLU A 208 -11.80 3.41 3.52
C GLU A 208 -10.93 2.54 4.43
N ARG A 209 -11.02 1.22 4.25
CA ARG A 209 -10.32 0.25 5.09
C ARG A 209 -9.39 -0.57 4.23
N GLY A 210 -8.31 -1.01 4.86
CA GLY A 210 -7.38 -1.93 4.24
C GLY A 210 -6.67 -2.75 5.29
N ARG A 211 -5.92 -3.72 4.81
CA ARG A 211 -5.09 -4.59 5.63
C ARG A 211 -3.85 -4.96 4.85
N CYS A 212 -2.71 -5.02 5.52
CA CYS A 212 -1.53 -5.67 4.98
C CYS A 212 -1.09 -6.79 5.92
N VAL A 213 -0.57 -7.87 5.35
CA VAL A 213 -0.12 -9.04 6.09
C VAL A 213 1.28 -9.39 5.63
N ALA A 214 2.19 -9.58 6.59
CA ALA A 214 3.56 -9.98 6.31
C ALA A 214 3.65 -11.46 5.92
N GLY A 215 4.72 -11.80 5.19
CA GLY A 215 5.11 -13.19 4.92
C GLY A 215 4.14 -13.94 4.01
N ILE A 216 3.27 -13.23 3.28
CA ILE A 216 2.39 -13.86 2.30
C ILE A 216 3.22 -14.44 1.17
N ALA A 217 3.13 -15.75 0.99
CA ALA A 217 4.01 -16.53 0.12
C ALA A 217 4.15 -15.97 -1.30
N THR A 218 3.10 -15.35 -1.85
CA THR A 218 3.14 -14.74 -3.20
C THR A 218 4.23 -13.69 -3.35
N PHE A 219 4.49 -12.86 -2.33
CA PHE A 219 5.47 -11.76 -2.41
C PHE A 219 6.57 -11.85 -1.34
N GLY A 220 6.40 -12.66 -0.31
CA GLY A 220 7.36 -12.81 0.78
C GLY A 220 7.63 -11.52 1.56
N ALA A 221 6.83 -10.47 1.35
CA ALA A 221 7.11 -9.15 1.87
C ALA A 221 7.11 -9.18 3.42
N PRO A 222 8.15 -8.62 4.09
CA PRO A 222 8.04 -8.27 5.51
C PRO A 222 6.90 -7.26 5.67
N MET A 223 6.39 -7.07 6.91
CA MET A 223 5.24 -6.18 7.18
C MET A 223 5.33 -4.89 6.35
N LEU A 224 4.37 -4.66 5.45
CA LEU A 224 4.32 -3.41 4.70
C LEU A 224 4.23 -2.24 5.70
N ALA A 225 4.94 -1.13 5.43
CA ALA A 225 5.06 0.01 6.34
C ALA A 225 3.69 0.42 6.93
N GLY A 226 3.65 0.80 8.22
CA GLY A 226 2.42 1.22 8.89
C GLY A 226 1.47 0.11 9.36
N CYS A 227 1.60 -1.14 8.89
CA CYS A 227 0.88 -2.25 9.52
C CYS A 227 1.48 -2.50 10.90
N ARG A 228 0.67 -2.31 11.95
CA ARG A 228 0.99 -2.78 13.30
C ARG A 228 0.49 -4.22 13.41
N SER A 229 1.25 -5.07 14.09
CA SER A 229 0.72 -6.36 14.56
C SER A 229 -0.40 -6.02 15.52
N GLY A 230 -1.65 -6.33 15.12
CA GLY A 230 -2.80 -6.26 16.01
C GLY A 230 -2.62 -7.17 17.22
#